data_AF-A0A1H4HRF9-F1
#
_entry.id   AF-A0A1H4HRF9-F1
#
_cell.length_a   1.000
_cell.length_b   1.000
_cell.length_c   1.000
_cell.angle_alpha   90.00
_cell.angle_beta   90.00
_cell.angle_gamma   90.00
#
_symmetry.space_group_name_H-M   'P 1'
#
loop_
_entity.id
_entity.type
_entity.pdbx_description
1 polymer ?
#
loop_
_entity_poly.entity_id
_entity_poly.type
_entity_poly.pdbx_seq_one_letter_code
_entity_poly.pdbx_strand_id
1 'polypeptide(L)'
;MISQLSMTSTGGTQWLPVSVDAKIIVGAPPQPGAEGLVIAPGRGSCWLHLADFTVVLFELFSRPKRGCPTKLAAEPGEAIGRHFQGVRKLVDGGPLHAWAGRVEASGADFVSYRQVDGTQLAFAFVSKLLAQGRVLFWDHWSLPRRLTERREQVPDAPLDDALLDALRSARCVWGIQSPRYFEPGSYSAKEAETARSLGNYRNAAEDGPS
;
A
#
# COMPACT_ATOMS: atom_id res chain seq x y z
N MET A 1 -6.94 7.65 1.11
CA MET A 1 -6.95 7.18 2.52
C MET A 1 -5.51 7.17 3.00
N ILE A 2 -5.20 7.64 4.21
CA ILE A 2 -3.81 7.65 4.73
C ILE A 2 -3.73 6.63 5.86
N SER A 3 -2.76 5.73 5.76
CA SER A 3 -2.59 4.61 6.67
C SER A 3 -1.14 4.48 7.11
N GLN A 4 -0.94 3.76 8.21
CA GLN A 4 0.38 3.37 8.69
C GLN A 4 0.29 1.96 9.23
N LEU A 5 1.19 1.08 8.79
CA LEU A 5 1.28 -0.29 9.29
C LEU A 5 2.34 -0.40 10.39
N SER A 6 2.03 -1.19 11.39
CA SER A 6 2.95 -1.62 12.44
C SER A 6 2.99 -3.12 12.52
N MET A 7 4.13 -3.65 12.96
CA MET A 7 4.26 -5.03 13.36
C MET A 7 5.00 -5.12 14.69
N THR A 8 4.46 -5.91 15.62
CA THR A 8 5.07 -6.15 16.92
C THR A 8 5.99 -7.36 16.84
N SER A 9 7.22 -7.21 17.31
CA SER A 9 8.20 -8.28 17.44
C SER A 9 8.72 -8.33 18.89
N THR A 10 9.49 -9.36 19.23
CA THR A 10 10.14 -9.53 20.54
C THR A 10 11.05 -8.36 20.95
N GLY A 11 11.47 -7.51 20.00
CA GLY A 11 12.28 -6.30 20.26
C GLY A 11 11.50 -4.97 20.28
N GLY A 12 10.17 -5.00 20.18
CA GLY A 12 9.32 -3.80 20.11
C GLY A 12 8.47 -3.71 18.84
N THR A 13 7.72 -2.61 18.72
CA THR A 13 6.87 -2.36 17.55
C THR A 13 7.64 -1.59 16.48
N GLN A 14 7.81 -2.20 15.31
CA GLN A 14 8.36 -1.54 14.13
C GLN A 14 7.21 -0.96 13.29
N TRP A 15 7.41 0.24 12.78
CA TRP A 15 6.43 0.94 11.94
C TRP A 15 6.99 1.10 10.54
N LEU A 16 6.15 0.85 9.53
CA LEU A 16 6.44 1.31 8.18
C LEU A 16 6.23 2.82 8.09
N PRO A 17 6.85 3.49 7.10
CA PRO A 17 6.52 4.86 6.80
C PRO A 17 5.04 4.97 6.45
N VAL A 18 4.53 6.19 6.59
CA VAL A 18 3.13 6.48 6.31
C VAL A 18 2.93 6.46 4.81
N SER A 19 1.79 5.95 4.36
CA SER A 19 1.48 5.89 2.94
C SER A 19 -0.01 6.12 2.69
N VAL A 20 -0.36 6.25 1.41
CA VAL A 20 -1.72 6.50 0.96
C VAL A 20 -2.22 5.27 0.23
N ASP A 21 -3.33 4.70 0.68
CA ASP A 21 -3.84 3.42 0.16
C ASP A 21 -4.53 3.58 -1.20
N ALA A 22 -5.27 4.69 -1.36
CA ALA A 22 -6.17 4.86 -2.49
C ALA A 22 -6.43 6.33 -2.82
N LYS A 23 -6.62 6.57 -4.11
CA LYS A 23 -7.14 7.79 -4.72
C LYS A 23 -8.56 7.52 -5.19
N ILE A 24 -9.54 8.22 -4.61
CA ILE A 24 -10.95 8.08 -5.01
C ILE A 24 -11.41 9.41 -5.60
N ILE A 25 -11.78 9.38 -6.87
CA ILE A 25 -12.42 10.50 -7.56
C ILE A 25 -13.92 10.34 -7.35
N VAL A 26 -14.59 11.38 -6.86
CA VAL A 26 -16.05 11.33 -6.65
C VAL A 26 -16.73 11.49 -8.00
N GLY A 27 -17.36 10.42 -8.52
CA GLY A 27 -17.98 10.42 -9.86
C GLY A 27 -19.35 11.12 -9.90
N ALA A 28 -20.10 11.09 -8.80
CA ALA A 28 -21.36 11.79 -8.63
C ALA A 28 -21.51 12.23 -7.16
N PRO A 29 -22.15 13.38 -6.88
CA PRO A 29 -22.44 13.77 -5.50
C PRO A 29 -23.33 12.70 -4.82
N PRO A 30 -23.17 12.46 -3.51
CA PRO A 30 -24.04 11.54 -2.78
C PRO A 30 -25.50 11.98 -2.93
N GLN A 31 -26.40 11.03 -3.19
CA GLN A 31 -27.82 11.33 -3.36
C GLN A 31 -28.40 11.90 -2.06
N PRO A 32 -29.22 12.96 -2.11
CA PRO A 32 -29.89 13.49 -0.92
C PRO A 32 -30.76 12.41 -0.27
N GLY A 33 -30.58 12.16 1.04
CA GLY A 33 -31.39 11.21 1.80
C GLY A 33 -30.84 9.79 1.92
N ALA A 34 -29.68 9.48 1.33
CA ALA A 34 -29.00 8.21 1.59
C ALA A 34 -28.49 8.13 3.04
N GLU A 35 -28.76 7.02 3.72
CA GLU A 35 -28.13 6.74 5.01
C GLU A 35 -26.64 6.46 4.80
N GLY A 36 -25.80 7.42 5.18
CA GLY A 36 -24.35 7.32 5.06
C GLY A 36 -23.78 7.92 3.78
N LEU A 37 -22.48 8.20 3.82
CA LEU A 37 -21.75 8.76 2.69
C LEU A 37 -21.34 7.64 1.73
N VAL A 38 -22.22 7.29 0.79
CA VAL A 38 -21.87 6.37 -0.31
C VAL A 38 -21.27 7.19 -1.45
N ILE A 39 -19.97 7.02 -1.67
CA ILE A 39 -19.25 7.63 -2.79
C ILE A 39 -18.99 6.55 -3.83
N ALA A 40 -19.66 6.64 -4.98
CA ALA A 40 -19.31 5.83 -6.13
C ALA A 40 -17.96 6.30 -6.71
N PRO A 41 -16.97 5.41 -6.87
CA PRO A 41 -15.69 5.78 -7.46
C PRO A 41 -15.90 6.16 -8.93
N GLY A 42 -15.49 7.37 -9.27
CA GLY A 42 -15.43 7.86 -10.64
C GLY A 42 -14.20 7.34 -11.38
N ARG A 43 -14.18 7.56 -12.70
CA ARG A 43 -13.06 7.18 -13.57
C ARG A 43 -11.75 7.79 -13.06
N GLY A 44 -10.71 6.97 -12.98
CA GLY A 44 -9.39 7.36 -12.47
C GLY A 44 -9.20 7.15 -10.97
N SER A 45 -10.20 6.59 -10.27
CA SER A 45 -10.00 6.05 -8.92
C SER A 45 -9.11 4.80 -8.98
N CYS A 46 -8.21 4.64 -8.02
CA CYS A 46 -7.29 3.51 -7.97
C CYS A 46 -6.81 3.22 -6.54
N TRP A 47 -6.36 1.99 -6.33
CA TRP A 47 -5.45 1.64 -5.24
C TRP A 47 -4.03 2.06 -5.62
N LEU A 48 -3.32 2.65 -4.67
CA LEU A 48 -1.94 3.07 -4.84
C LEU A 48 -1.00 2.01 -4.28
N HIS A 49 0.15 1.87 -4.92
CA HIS A 49 1.24 1.05 -4.41
C HIS A 49 1.82 1.67 -3.12
N LEU A 50 2.38 0.81 -2.27
CA LEU A 50 3.03 1.21 -1.05
C LEU A 50 4.28 2.04 -1.36
N ALA A 51 4.31 3.27 -0.88
CA ALA A 51 5.42 4.20 -1.04
C ALA A 51 5.45 5.20 0.12
N ASP A 52 6.64 5.71 0.47
CA ASP A 52 6.76 6.68 1.56
C ASP A 52 6.07 8.02 1.22
N PHE A 53 5.09 8.40 2.02
CA PHE A 53 4.33 9.66 1.95
C PHE A 53 4.72 10.65 3.05
N THR A 54 5.66 10.29 3.93
CA THR A 54 5.98 11.03 5.16
C THR A 54 6.34 12.48 4.89
N VAL A 55 7.22 12.74 3.91
CA VAL A 55 7.65 14.11 3.57
C VAL A 55 6.46 14.96 3.10
N VAL A 56 5.66 14.43 2.17
CA VAL A 56 4.52 15.16 1.60
C VAL A 56 3.45 15.40 2.66
N LEU A 57 3.22 14.45 3.57
CA LEU A 57 2.28 14.59 4.67
C LEU A 57 2.58 15.85 5.52
N PHE A 58 3.85 16.11 5.82
CA PHE A 58 4.26 17.26 6.64
C PHE A 58 4.22 18.60 5.91
N GLU A 59 4.12 18.59 4.58
CA GLU A 59 3.94 19.79 3.75
C GLU A 59 2.45 20.16 3.59
N LEU A 60 1.53 19.24 3.88
CA LEU A 60 0.10 19.46 3.67
C LEU A 60 -0.55 20.26 4.80
N PHE A 61 -1.43 21.17 4.39
CA PHE A 61 -2.29 21.94 5.28
C PHE A 61 -3.75 21.63 5.02
N SER A 62 -4.51 21.47 6.10
CA SER A 62 -5.95 21.35 6.09
C SER A 62 -6.63 22.73 6.26
N ARG A 63 -7.76 22.90 5.59
CA ARG A 63 -8.63 24.08 5.72
C ARG A 63 -9.77 23.74 6.69
N PRO A 64 -9.77 24.29 7.91
CA PRO A 64 -10.87 24.08 8.83
C PRO A 64 -12.13 24.85 8.37
N LYS A 65 -13.29 24.53 8.96
CA LYS A 65 -14.54 25.27 8.70
C LYS A 65 -14.47 26.73 9.18
N ARG A 66 -13.69 27.01 10.22
CA ARG A 66 -13.42 28.33 10.80
C ARG A 66 -11.97 28.38 11.28
N GLY A 67 -11.32 29.53 11.16
CA GLY A 67 -9.94 29.75 11.60
C GLY A 67 -8.88 29.55 10.51
N CYS A 68 -7.62 29.62 10.92
CA CYS A 68 -6.47 29.55 10.03
C CYS A 68 -6.18 28.10 9.58
N PRO A 69 -5.55 27.90 8.42
CA PRO A 69 -5.01 26.61 8.02
C PRO A 69 -4.16 25.94 9.10
N THR A 70 -4.30 24.63 9.23
CA THR A 70 -3.52 23.81 10.17
C THR A 70 -2.75 22.74 9.43
N LYS A 71 -1.53 22.41 9.90
CA LYS A 71 -0.79 21.27 9.34
C LYS A 71 -1.60 20.00 9.47
N LEU A 72 -1.53 19.14 8.46
CA LEU A 72 -2.26 17.88 8.43
C LEU A 72 -1.67 16.85 9.42
N ALA A 73 -0.35 16.89 9.63
CA ALA A 73 0.37 16.26 10.73
C ALA A 73 1.42 17.24 11.26
N ALA A 74 1.56 17.34 12.59
CA ALA A 74 2.44 18.32 13.22
C ALA A 74 3.86 17.80 13.44
N GLU A 75 4.02 16.55 13.90
CA GLU A 75 5.32 15.98 14.24
C GLU A 75 5.54 14.54 13.70
N PRO A 76 6.78 14.20 13.29
CA PRO A 76 7.19 12.82 13.05
C PRO A 76 7.06 11.97 14.32
N GLY A 77 6.35 10.84 14.24
CA GLY A 77 6.23 9.88 15.35
C GLY A 77 4.95 9.96 16.17
N GLU A 78 4.09 10.96 15.93
CA GLU A 78 2.72 10.93 16.46
C GLU A 78 1.90 9.82 15.78
N ALA A 79 0.96 9.22 16.52
CA ALA A 79 0.04 8.23 15.97
C ALA A 79 -0.88 8.88 14.93
N ILE A 80 -0.46 8.83 13.66
CA ILE A 80 -1.09 9.51 12.53
C ILE A 80 -2.58 9.17 12.39
N GLY A 81 -2.99 7.96 12.79
CA GLY A 81 -4.40 7.57 12.82
C GLY A 81 -5.32 8.51 13.62
N ARG A 82 -4.81 9.24 14.63
CA ARG A 82 -5.60 10.23 15.39
C ARG A 82 -5.94 11.48 14.56
N HIS A 83 -5.04 11.90 13.68
CA HIS A 83 -5.22 13.10 12.84
C HIS A 83 -6.26 12.88 11.73
N PHE A 84 -6.47 11.63 11.33
CA PHE A 84 -7.29 11.22 10.18
C PHE A 84 -8.63 10.54 10.53
N GLN A 85 -9.14 10.73 11.75
CA GLN A 85 -10.45 10.19 12.16
C GLN A 85 -11.67 10.79 11.42
N GLY A 86 -11.46 11.78 10.53
CA GLY A 86 -12.52 12.36 9.72
C GLY A 86 -12.00 13.01 8.45
N VAL A 87 -12.92 13.29 7.52
CA VAL A 87 -12.58 13.91 6.23
C VAL A 87 -11.95 15.29 6.46
N ARG A 88 -10.81 15.53 5.80
CA ARG A 88 -10.10 16.82 5.81
C ARG A 88 -10.14 17.42 4.42
N LYS A 89 -10.40 18.73 4.34
CA LYS A 89 -10.24 19.50 3.11
C LYS A 89 -8.84 20.09 3.10
N LEU A 90 -8.07 19.87 2.04
CA LEU A 90 -6.74 20.46 1.89
C LEU A 90 -6.84 21.93 1.44
N VAL A 91 -5.87 22.74 1.84
CA VAL A 91 -5.68 24.10 1.31
C VAL A 91 -5.22 24.02 -0.14
N ASP A 92 -4.24 23.16 -0.40
CA ASP A 92 -3.72 22.81 -1.71
C ASP A 92 -3.53 21.30 -1.78
N GLY A 93 -4.05 20.69 -2.85
CA GLY A 93 -3.90 19.27 -3.13
C GLY A 93 -2.79 18.95 -4.11
N GLY A 94 -2.11 19.94 -4.70
CA GLY A 94 -1.05 19.77 -5.69
C GLY A 94 0.04 18.79 -5.29
N PRO A 95 0.65 18.92 -4.09
CA PRO A 95 1.68 18.00 -3.62
C PRO A 95 1.22 16.53 -3.55
N LEU A 96 -0.03 16.31 -3.09
CA LEU A 96 -0.61 14.97 -3.02
C LEU A 96 -0.82 14.37 -4.42
N HIS A 97 -1.34 15.16 -5.36
CA HIS A 97 -1.52 14.70 -6.75
C HIS A 97 -0.18 14.42 -7.43
N ALA A 98 0.82 15.27 -7.22
CA ALA A 98 2.16 15.07 -7.75
C ALA A 98 2.81 13.80 -7.18
N TRP A 99 2.66 13.55 -5.88
CA TRP A 99 3.14 12.32 -5.26
C TRP A 99 2.44 11.08 -5.82
N ALA A 100 1.10 11.09 -5.91
CA ALA A 100 0.34 9.95 -6.45
C ALA A 100 0.73 9.67 -7.91
N GLY A 101 0.87 10.72 -8.72
CA GLY A 101 1.35 10.59 -10.10
C GLY A 101 2.75 9.98 -10.20
N ARG A 102 3.67 10.34 -9.29
CA ARG A 102 4.99 9.70 -9.23
C ARG A 102 4.91 8.23 -8.85
N VAL A 103 4.08 7.87 -7.87
CA VAL A 103 3.88 6.47 -7.45
C VAL A 103 3.36 5.64 -8.61
N GLU A 104 2.34 6.15 -9.33
CA GLU A 104 1.77 5.49 -10.50
C GLU A 104 2.79 5.36 -11.65
N ALA A 105 3.62 6.38 -11.88
CA ALA A 105 4.58 6.38 -12.99
C ALA A 105 5.88 5.60 -12.73
N SER A 106 6.27 5.38 -11.47
CA SER A 106 7.57 4.80 -11.13
C SER A 106 7.69 3.30 -11.42
N GLY A 107 6.54 2.63 -11.60
CA GLY A 107 6.45 1.17 -11.55
C GLY A 107 6.72 0.64 -10.14
N ALA A 108 6.16 -0.53 -9.84
CA ALA A 108 6.29 -1.16 -8.53
C ALA A 108 7.21 -2.39 -8.58
N ASP A 109 7.86 -2.67 -7.45
CA ASP A 109 8.42 -4.00 -7.20
C ASP A 109 7.36 -4.84 -6.49
N PHE A 110 7.24 -6.12 -6.84
CA PHE A 110 6.28 -7.03 -6.23
C PHE A 110 6.93 -7.78 -5.06
N VAL A 111 6.26 -7.83 -3.92
CA VAL A 111 6.71 -8.56 -2.74
C VAL A 111 5.95 -9.88 -2.64
N SER A 112 6.62 -10.97 -3.04
CA SER A 112 6.07 -12.32 -2.91
C SER A 112 6.56 -12.94 -1.61
N TYR A 113 5.64 -13.33 -0.73
CA TYR A 113 5.95 -13.95 0.55
C TYR A 113 4.86 -14.95 0.92
N ARG A 114 5.15 -15.79 1.91
CA ARG A 114 4.15 -16.68 2.48
C ARG A 114 3.61 -16.11 3.78
N GLN A 115 2.29 -15.91 3.87
CA GLN A 115 1.69 -15.32 5.07
C GLN A 115 1.92 -16.15 6.34
N VAL A 116 1.95 -17.49 6.22
CA VAL A 116 2.03 -18.41 7.37
C VAL A 116 3.32 -18.27 8.18
N ASP A 117 4.44 -17.92 7.52
CA ASP A 117 5.78 -17.93 8.14
C ASP A 117 6.74 -16.86 7.58
N GLY A 118 6.34 -16.10 6.57
CA GLY A 118 7.16 -15.09 5.90
C GLY A 118 6.76 -13.64 6.18
N THR A 119 5.62 -13.39 6.84
CA THR A 119 5.09 -12.02 7.06
C THR A 119 6.11 -11.11 7.77
N GLN A 120 6.80 -11.62 8.79
CA GLN A 120 7.76 -10.83 9.55
C GLN A 120 9.00 -10.48 8.72
N LEU A 121 9.50 -11.43 7.92
CA LEU A 121 10.61 -11.22 6.99
C LEU A 121 10.22 -10.21 5.91
N ALA A 122 9.00 -10.33 5.37
CA ALA A 122 8.47 -9.44 4.35
C ALA A 122 8.37 -8.01 4.86
N PHE A 123 7.85 -7.80 6.07
CA PHE A 123 7.77 -6.48 6.69
C PHE A 123 9.15 -5.83 6.85
N ALA A 124 10.14 -6.58 7.37
CA ALA A 124 11.49 -6.08 7.54
C ALA A 124 12.13 -5.69 6.19
N PHE A 125 11.93 -6.51 5.17
CA PHE A 125 12.43 -6.26 3.83
C PHE A 125 11.77 -5.06 3.15
N VAL A 126 10.44 -4.98 3.22
CA VAL A 126 9.63 -3.84 2.75
C VAL A 126 10.12 -2.54 3.38
N SER A 127 10.39 -2.54 4.69
CA SER A 127 10.92 -1.36 5.39
C SER A 127 12.24 -0.88 4.78
N LYS A 128 13.15 -1.79 4.41
CA LYS A 128 14.42 -1.42 3.76
C LYS A 128 14.21 -0.83 2.37
N LEU A 129 13.35 -1.46 1.56
CA LEU A 129 13.06 -0.97 0.20
C LEU A 129 12.39 0.41 0.23
N LEU A 130 11.47 0.65 1.17
CA LEU A 130 10.84 1.96 1.34
C LEU A 130 11.84 3.03 1.77
N ALA A 131 12.78 2.70 2.65
CA ALA A 131 13.86 3.62 3.04
C ALA A 131 14.76 4.02 1.85
N GLN A 132 14.79 3.22 0.78
CA GLN A 132 15.46 3.53 -0.49
C GLN A 132 14.58 4.27 -1.50
N GLY A 133 13.36 4.67 -1.10
CA GLY A 133 12.42 5.36 -1.98
C GLY A 133 11.76 4.47 -3.02
N ARG A 134 11.74 3.14 -2.81
CA ARG A 134 11.07 2.21 -3.73
C ARG A 134 9.55 2.31 -3.58
N VAL A 135 8.86 1.98 -4.68
CA VAL A 135 7.41 1.82 -4.75
C VAL A 135 7.14 0.31 -4.84
N LEU A 136 6.24 -0.19 -4.00
CA LEU A 136 6.05 -1.62 -3.78
C LEU A 136 4.58 -2.01 -3.97
N PHE A 137 4.35 -3.08 -4.73
CA PHE A 137 3.14 -3.86 -4.64
C PHE A 137 3.33 -4.90 -3.54
N TRP A 138 2.56 -4.76 -2.46
CA TRP A 138 2.48 -5.72 -1.38
C TRP A 138 1.00 -5.95 -1.11
N ASP A 139 0.50 -7.16 -1.35
CA ASP A 139 -0.92 -7.56 -1.27
C ASP A 139 -1.59 -7.20 0.09
N HIS A 140 -0.83 -7.20 1.19
CA HIS A 140 -1.31 -6.77 2.51
C HIS A 140 -1.65 -5.27 2.59
N TRP A 141 -1.12 -4.47 1.66
CA TRP A 141 -1.32 -3.02 1.58
C TRP A 141 -2.09 -2.60 0.33
N SER A 142 -1.66 -3.09 -0.83
CA SER A 142 -2.06 -2.62 -2.16
C SER A 142 -3.42 -3.16 -2.59
N LEU A 143 -3.97 -4.10 -1.82
CA LEU A 143 -5.32 -4.62 -1.99
C LEU A 143 -6.17 -4.24 -0.77
N PRO A 144 -7.48 -4.04 -0.94
CA PRO A 144 -8.37 -3.77 0.16
C PRO A 144 -8.15 -4.75 1.32
N ARG A 145 -7.94 -4.22 2.53
CA ARG A 145 -7.74 -5.02 3.75
C ARG A 145 -8.79 -6.13 3.94
N ARG A 146 -10.02 -5.89 3.46
CA ARG A 146 -11.11 -6.88 3.46
C ARG A 146 -10.89 -8.06 2.50
N LEU A 147 -10.21 -7.84 1.38
CA LEU A 147 -9.78 -8.89 0.44
C LEU A 147 -8.67 -9.74 1.04
N THR A 148 -7.67 -9.10 1.64
CA THR A 148 -6.49 -9.80 2.19
C THR A 148 -6.78 -10.50 3.52
N GLU A 149 -7.71 -9.99 4.34
CA GLU A 149 -7.95 -10.51 5.71
C GLU A 149 -9.35 -11.12 5.96
N ARG A 150 -10.40 -10.77 5.20
CA ARG A 150 -11.80 -11.10 5.58
C ARG A 150 -12.64 -11.92 4.60
N ARG A 151 -12.18 -12.24 3.39
CA ARG A 151 -12.93 -13.07 2.42
C ARG A 151 -14.42 -12.69 2.32
N GLU A 152 -14.76 -11.40 2.41
CA GLU A 152 -16.08 -10.95 1.94
C GLU A 152 -16.14 -11.22 0.43
N GLN A 153 -17.29 -11.69 -0.07
CA GLN A 153 -17.55 -12.26 -1.40
C GLN A 153 -17.01 -11.42 -2.57
N VAL A 154 -15.71 -11.45 -2.81
CA VAL A 154 -15.10 -11.06 -4.07
C VAL A 154 -14.74 -12.36 -4.75
N PRO A 155 -15.24 -12.60 -5.98
CA PRO A 155 -14.89 -13.80 -6.71
C PRO A 155 -13.37 -13.94 -6.82
N ASP A 156 -12.85 -15.15 -6.67
CA ASP A 156 -11.40 -15.41 -6.66
C ASP A 156 -10.73 -14.98 -7.97
N ALA A 157 -11.43 -15.10 -9.11
CA ALA A 157 -10.87 -14.82 -10.44
C ALA A 157 -10.39 -13.35 -10.63
N PRO A 158 -11.21 -12.30 -10.37
CA PRO A 158 -10.74 -10.91 -10.41
C PRO A 158 -9.56 -10.61 -9.49
N LEU A 159 -9.45 -11.29 -8.35
CA LEU A 159 -8.34 -11.11 -7.42
C LEU A 159 -7.06 -11.75 -7.96
N ASP A 160 -7.16 -12.99 -8.45
CA ASP A 160 -6.06 -13.69 -9.10
C ASP A 160 -5.58 -12.92 -10.34
N ASP A 161 -6.49 -12.38 -11.16
CA ASP A 161 -6.16 -11.54 -12.32
C ASP A 161 -5.38 -10.29 -11.89
N ALA A 162 -5.86 -9.57 -10.86
CA ALA A 162 -5.19 -8.38 -10.37
C ALA A 162 -3.79 -8.68 -9.81
N LEU A 163 -3.61 -9.80 -9.10
CA LEU A 163 -2.32 -10.25 -8.58
C LEU A 163 -1.37 -10.62 -9.73
N LEU A 164 -1.85 -11.36 -10.73
CA LEU A 164 -1.06 -11.74 -11.89
C LEU A 164 -0.66 -10.53 -12.74
N ASP A 165 -1.56 -9.57 -12.92
CA ASP A 165 -1.27 -8.32 -13.62
C ASP A 165 -0.23 -7.48 -12.88
N ALA A 166 -0.35 -7.38 -11.55
CA ALA A 166 0.66 -6.73 -10.71
C ALA A 166 2.02 -7.43 -10.81
N LEU A 167 2.04 -8.76 -10.77
CA LEU A 167 3.28 -9.56 -10.91
C LEU A 167 3.94 -9.37 -12.28
N ARG A 168 3.15 -9.38 -13.36
CA ARG A 168 3.63 -9.21 -14.73
C ARG A 168 4.13 -7.80 -15.03
N SER A 169 3.50 -6.80 -14.45
CA SER A 169 3.90 -5.38 -14.61
C SER A 169 5.00 -4.95 -13.64
N ALA A 170 5.35 -5.80 -12.67
CA ALA A 170 6.39 -5.51 -11.70
C ALA A 170 7.77 -5.41 -12.37
N ARG A 171 8.54 -4.40 -11.95
CA ARG A 171 9.93 -4.23 -12.38
C ARG A 171 10.80 -5.39 -11.90
N CYS A 172 10.50 -5.87 -10.70
CA CYS A 172 11.19 -6.93 -10.00
C CYS A 172 10.20 -7.65 -9.08
N VAL A 173 10.32 -8.96 -8.95
CA VAL A 173 9.59 -9.77 -7.98
C VAL A 173 10.56 -10.25 -6.92
N TRP A 174 10.42 -9.74 -5.71
CA TRP A 174 11.22 -10.12 -4.55
C TRP A 174 10.57 -11.30 -3.83
N GLY A 175 11.21 -12.47 -3.91
CA GLY A 175 10.79 -13.65 -3.17
C GLY A 175 11.35 -13.64 -1.75
N ILE A 176 10.47 -13.52 -0.75
CA ILE A 176 10.79 -13.60 0.67
C ILE A 176 10.76 -15.07 1.08
N GLN A 177 11.91 -15.75 0.96
CA GLN A 177 12.02 -17.18 1.20
C GLN A 177 11.98 -17.52 2.71
N SER A 178 10.78 -17.83 3.20
CA SER A 178 10.53 -18.49 4.48
C SER A 178 10.54 -20.04 4.33
N PRO A 179 10.57 -20.82 5.42
CA PRO A 179 10.65 -22.29 5.35
C PRO A 179 9.60 -22.96 4.45
N ARG A 180 8.38 -22.41 4.37
CA ARG A 180 7.28 -22.94 3.55
C ARG A 180 7.02 -22.13 2.28
N TYR A 181 7.94 -21.27 1.87
CA TYR A 181 7.76 -20.40 0.71
C TYR A 181 7.52 -21.18 -0.60
N PHE A 182 8.26 -22.28 -0.80
CA PHE A 182 8.14 -23.16 -1.97
C PHE A 182 7.23 -24.37 -1.78
N GLU A 183 6.34 -24.35 -0.78
CA GLU A 183 5.40 -25.44 -0.58
C GLU A 183 4.53 -25.64 -1.84
N PRO A 184 4.45 -26.87 -2.40
CA PRO A 184 3.71 -27.12 -3.63
C PRO A 184 2.25 -26.65 -3.56
N GLY A 185 1.77 -26.03 -4.62
CA GLY A 185 0.41 -25.51 -4.72
C GLY A 185 0.16 -24.17 -4.01
N SER A 186 1.13 -23.65 -3.26
CA SER A 186 1.01 -22.33 -2.64
C SER A 186 1.09 -21.18 -3.65
N TYR A 187 0.44 -20.06 -3.32
CA TYR A 187 0.52 -18.84 -4.13
C TYR A 187 1.95 -18.34 -4.28
N SER A 188 2.73 -18.29 -3.20
CA SER A 188 4.14 -17.89 -3.23
C SER A 188 5.00 -18.74 -4.17
N ALA A 189 4.75 -20.05 -4.24
CA ALA A 189 5.45 -20.92 -5.18
C ALA A 189 5.08 -20.61 -6.64
N LYS A 190 3.78 -20.42 -6.93
CA LYS A 190 3.27 -20.06 -8.28
C LYS A 190 3.80 -18.70 -8.74
N GLU A 191 3.81 -17.72 -7.85
CA GLU A 191 4.36 -16.38 -8.12
C GLU A 191 5.86 -16.46 -8.44
N ALA A 192 6.63 -17.19 -7.65
CA ALA A 192 8.06 -17.38 -7.88
C ALA A 192 8.34 -18.08 -9.22
N GLU A 193 7.58 -19.12 -9.55
CA GLU A 193 7.68 -19.81 -10.83
C GLU A 193 7.36 -18.87 -12.00
N THR A 194 6.25 -18.14 -11.91
CA THR A 194 5.83 -17.17 -12.93
C THR A 194 6.90 -16.08 -13.11
N ALA A 195 7.38 -15.47 -12.03
CA ALA A 195 8.41 -14.44 -12.08
C ALA A 195 9.75 -14.95 -12.62
N ARG A 196 10.13 -16.20 -12.33
CA ARG A 196 11.31 -16.83 -12.92
C ARG A 196 11.14 -17.02 -14.43
N SER A 197 9.96 -17.44 -14.87
CA SER A 197 9.65 -17.58 -16.30
C SER A 197 9.70 -16.23 -17.04
N LEU A 198 9.38 -15.13 -16.35
CA LEU A 198 9.47 -13.76 -16.86
C LEU A 198 10.87 -13.15 -16.73
N GLY A 199 11.80 -13.82 -16.03
CA GLY A 199 13.17 -13.35 -15.80
C GLY A 199 13.31 -12.20 -14.79
N ASN A 200 12.26 -11.85 -14.05
CA ASN A 200 12.24 -10.73 -13.11
C ASN A 200 12.25 -11.14 -11.62
N TYR A 201 12.42 -12.43 -11.31
CA TYR A 201 12.56 -12.93 -9.95
C TYR A 201 13.92 -12.59 -9.31
N ARG A 202 13.91 -12.21 -8.03
CA ARG A 202 15.08 -12.00 -7.16
C ARG A 202 14.85 -12.61 -5.79
N ASN A 203 15.90 -13.17 -5.20
CA ASN A 203 15.85 -13.67 -3.83
C ASN A 203 16.16 -12.52 -2.86
N ALA A 204 15.22 -12.17 -1.99
CA ALA A 204 15.38 -11.05 -1.08
C ALA A 204 16.54 -11.22 -0.08
N ALA A 205 16.93 -12.45 0.25
CA ALA A 205 18.05 -12.71 1.15
C ALA A 205 19.42 -12.56 0.49
N GLU A 206 19.51 -12.77 -0.83
CA GLU A 206 20.77 -12.83 -1.58
C GLU A 206 20.98 -11.56 -2.41
N ASP A 207 19.92 -11.10 -3.08
CA ASP A 207 19.93 -9.98 -4.03
C ASP A 207 19.41 -8.67 -3.39
N GLY A 208 18.90 -8.76 -2.16
CA GLY A 208 18.26 -7.67 -1.47
C GLY A 208 19.24 -6.61 -0.96
N PRO A 209 18.76 -5.39 -0.67
CA PRO A 209 19.59 -4.38 -0.03
C PRO A 209 20.05 -4.84 1.37
N SER A 210 21.35 -4.63 1.62
CA SER A 210 21.99 -4.87 2.93
C SER A 210 21.32 -4.08 4.04
#